data_AF-A0A5C7UR05-F1
#
_entry.id   AF-A0A5C7UR05-F1
#
_cell.length_a   1.000
_cell.length_b   1.000
_cell.length_c   1.000
_cell.angle_alpha   90.00
_cell.angle_beta   90.00
_cell.angle_gamma   90.00
#
_symmetry.space_group_name_H-M   'P 1'
#
loop_
_entity.id
_entity.type
_entity.pdbx_description
1 polymer ?
#
loop_
_entity_poly.entity_id
_entity_poly.type
_entity_poly.pdbx_seq_one_letter_code
_entity_poly.pdbx_strand_id
1 'polypeptide(L)'
;DAGKSLHEDFHGMSGIDLNRAGTPLLEIVTEPDMRSSAEAVAYARELHKIVTWIGICDGNMQEGSFRCDANVSVRKPGQPLGTRREIKNLNSFKFMQQAIDYEIRWQIEQLEDGHAIQQATVLFDPDSGETRAMRTKEDSADYRYFPDPDLPPLCISESWIEQERAQMPELPRQMAERLVAQHGLPEYDAATLTQSPAMAAYFEQAAAASGQPKLASNWVMGELSRRLNAEDIGIEAARVSAAQLAQLIGRIQDGTISNAAARQVFEVLWSGEGETVDAVIEAKGLRQMNDSAALEKIVDEVIAANPGNVEQFKAGKDKAFNALVGQVMKASRGKANPQQASELLRARLGT
;
A
#
# COMPACT_ATOMS: atom_id res chain seq x y z
N ASP A 1 -8.47 20.02 -21.19
CA ASP A 1 -8.64 18.75 -21.92
C ASP A 1 -9.60 18.95 -23.08
N ALA A 2 -9.62 18.03 -24.05
CA ALA A 2 -10.61 17.96 -25.11
C ALA A 2 -11.87 17.18 -24.67
N GLY A 3 -12.98 17.38 -25.38
CA GLY A 3 -14.20 16.58 -25.26
C GLY A 3 -14.00 15.10 -25.65
N LYS A 4 -15.07 14.31 -25.55
CA LYS A 4 -15.09 12.88 -25.91
C LYS A 4 -15.88 12.67 -27.21
N SER A 5 -15.36 11.82 -28.09
CA SER A 5 -16.06 11.33 -29.30
C SER A 5 -16.64 9.94 -29.04
N LEU A 6 -17.91 9.74 -29.37
CA LEU A 6 -18.66 8.48 -29.19
C LEU A 6 -19.17 7.98 -30.54
N HIS A 7 -18.97 6.69 -30.82
CA HIS A 7 -19.30 6.08 -32.11
C HIS A 7 -20.36 4.97 -32.02
N GLU A 8 -20.57 4.38 -30.85
CA GLU A 8 -21.41 3.18 -30.68
C GLU A 8 -22.92 3.48 -30.82
N ASP A 9 -23.38 4.60 -30.25
CA ASP A 9 -24.80 4.97 -30.26
C ASP A 9 -25.23 5.81 -31.48
N PHE A 10 -24.28 6.17 -32.36
CA PHE A 10 -24.51 7.09 -33.47
C PHE A 10 -24.11 6.46 -34.81
N HIS A 11 -24.99 5.60 -35.35
CA HIS A 11 -24.75 4.93 -36.63
C HIS A 11 -24.42 5.91 -37.76
N GLY A 12 -23.22 5.78 -38.35
CA GLY A 12 -22.75 6.62 -39.45
C GLY A 12 -22.39 8.06 -39.06
N MET A 13 -22.41 8.40 -37.77
CA MET A 13 -22.07 9.73 -37.25
C MET A 13 -21.15 9.58 -36.03
N SER A 14 -20.85 10.69 -35.36
CA SER A 14 -20.09 10.70 -34.09
C SER A 14 -20.76 11.66 -33.14
N GLY A 15 -21.06 11.20 -31.92
CA GLY A 15 -21.55 12.05 -30.84
C GLY A 15 -20.38 12.75 -30.17
N ILE A 16 -20.47 14.07 -30.01
CA ILE A 16 -19.44 14.87 -29.35
C ILE A 16 -19.95 15.32 -27.98
N ASP A 17 -19.32 14.81 -26.93
CA ASP A 17 -19.56 15.24 -25.56
C ASP A 17 -18.49 16.25 -25.12
N LEU A 18 -18.92 17.47 -24.82
CA LEU A 18 -18.05 18.58 -24.41
C LEU A 18 -17.96 18.76 -22.89
N ASN A 19 -18.56 17.89 -22.07
CA ASN A 19 -18.54 18.02 -20.61
C ASN A 19 -17.12 18.08 -20.01
N ARG A 20 -16.14 17.44 -20.66
CA ARG A 20 -14.72 17.44 -20.27
C ARG A 20 -13.89 18.55 -20.93
N ALA A 21 -14.47 19.29 -21.87
CA ALA A 21 -13.73 20.33 -22.58
C ALA A 21 -13.33 21.46 -21.61
N GLY A 22 -12.05 21.83 -21.60
CA GLY A 22 -11.54 22.87 -20.72
C GLY A 22 -11.15 22.42 -19.30
N THR A 23 -11.31 21.13 -18.94
CA THR A 23 -10.80 20.60 -17.68
C THR A 23 -9.28 20.83 -17.57
N PRO A 24 -8.75 21.35 -16.44
CA PRO A 24 -7.31 21.58 -16.25
C PRO A 24 -6.49 20.30 -16.46
N LEU A 25 -5.31 20.44 -17.09
CA LEU A 25 -4.37 19.35 -17.29
C LEU A 25 -2.96 19.83 -16.95
N LEU A 26 -2.15 18.91 -16.41
CA LEU A 26 -0.72 19.07 -16.24
C LEU A 26 -0.01 17.99 -17.06
N GLU A 27 0.78 18.39 -18.04
CA GLU A 27 1.59 17.47 -18.84
C GLU A 27 3.02 17.41 -18.28
N ILE A 28 3.44 16.21 -17.88
CA ILE A 28 4.78 15.96 -17.33
C ILE A 28 5.54 15.11 -18.34
N VAL A 29 6.47 15.73 -19.06
CA VAL A 29 7.35 15.06 -20.01
C VAL A 29 8.68 14.77 -19.34
N THR A 30 9.11 13.51 -19.38
CA THR A 30 10.42 13.08 -18.86
C THR A 30 11.48 13.10 -19.94
N GLU A 31 12.73 13.27 -19.51
CA GLU A 31 13.88 12.89 -20.34
C GLU A 31 13.88 11.36 -20.56
N PRO A 32 14.45 10.86 -21.67
CA PRO A 32 14.45 9.44 -22.00
C PRO A 32 15.51 8.68 -21.17
N ASP A 33 15.35 8.65 -19.85
CA ASP A 33 16.31 8.08 -18.90
C ASP A 33 15.97 6.66 -18.45
N MET A 34 14.70 6.27 -18.54
CA MET A 34 14.25 4.91 -18.24
C MET A 34 14.86 3.90 -19.22
N ARG A 35 15.32 2.76 -18.70
CA ARG A 35 16.03 1.70 -19.44
C ARG A 35 15.29 0.37 -19.44
N SER A 36 14.19 0.25 -18.71
CA SER A 36 13.36 -0.95 -18.67
C SER A 36 11.89 -0.62 -18.46
N SER A 37 11.00 -1.56 -18.80
CA SER A 37 9.58 -1.46 -18.46
C SER A 37 9.35 -1.39 -16.95
N ALA A 38 10.18 -2.07 -16.16
CA ALA A 38 10.13 -2.02 -14.70
C ALA A 38 10.41 -0.62 -14.16
N GLU A 39 11.43 0.07 -14.68
CA GLU A 39 11.72 1.47 -14.33
C GLU A 39 10.59 2.41 -14.75
N ALA A 40 10.02 2.22 -15.95
CA ALA A 40 8.91 3.04 -16.43
C ALA A 40 7.66 2.90 -15.55
N VAL A 41 7.32 1.67 -15.15
CA VAL A 41 6.22 1.40 -14.23
C VAL A 41 6.52 1.97 -12.83
N ALA A 42 7.75 1.83 -12.34
CA ALA A 42 8.15 2.38 -11.05
C ALA A 42 8.02 3.91 -11.03
N TYR A 43 8.50 4.59 -12.08
CA TYR A 43 8.34 6.03 -12.26
C TYR A 43 6.86 6.43 -12.28
N ALA A 44 6.04 5.79 -13.11
CA ALA A 44 4.63 6.12 -13.24
C ALA A 44 3.86 5.91 -11.93
N ARG A 45 4.20 4.86 -11.16
CA ARG A 45 3.63 4.59 -9.84
C ARG A 45 4.04 5.64 -8.81
N GLU A 46 5.31 6.03 -8.79
CA GLU A 46 5.78 7.05 -7.84
C GLU A 46 5.20 8.42 -8.18
N LEU A 47 5.11 8.78 -9.47
CA LEU A 47 4.43 10.01 -9.89
C LEU A 47 2.96 10.01 -9.49
N HIS A 48 2.25 8.91 -9.76
CA HIS A 48 0.87 8.72 -9.32
C HIS A 48 0.73 8.90 -7.80
N LYS A 49 1.65 8.29 -7.02
CA LYS A 49 1.68 8.40 -5.57
C LYS A 49 1.87 9.85 -5.13
N ILE A 50 2.78 10.60 -5.75
CA ILE A 50 3.04 12.00 -5.41
C ILE A 50 1.83 12.88 -5.71
N VAL A 51 1.26 12.79 -6.91
CA VAL A 51 0.15 13.69 -7.32
C VAL A 51 -1.14 13.44 -6.55
N THR A 52 -1.39 12.18 -6.16
CA THR A 52 -2.51 11.81 -5.28
C THR A 52 -2.24 12.24 -3.84
N TRP A 53 -0.99 12.11 -3.37
CA TRP A 53 -0.60 12.52 -2.02
C TRP A 53 -0.77 14.02 -1.77
N ILE A 54 -0.37 14.86 -2.73
CA ILE A 54 -0.51 16.32 -2.64
C ILE A 54 -1.92 16.81 -3.00
N GLY A 55 -2.82 15.91 -3.40
CA GLY A 55 -4.24 16.20 -3.63
C GLY A 55 -4.55 17.00 -4.90
N ILE A 56 -3.67 17.01 -5.90
CA ILE A 56 -3.93 17.72 -7.18
C ILE A 56 -4.58 16.84 -8.25
N CYS A 57 -4.60 15.52 -8.05
CA CYS A 57 -5.17 14.53 -8.96
C CYS A 57 -5.68 13.33 -8.16
N ASP A 58 -6.84 12.79 -8.51
CA ASP A 58 -7.37 11.56 -7.87
C ASP A 58 -6.64 10.27 -8.33
N GLY A 59 -5.84 10.35 -9.40
CA GLY A 59 -5.02 9.25 -9.91
C GLY A 59 -5.77 8.17 -10.69
N ASN A 60 -7.09 8.28 -10.87
CA ASN A 60 -7.90 7.26 -11.54
C ASN A 60 -7.57 7.08 -13.03
N MET A 61 -6.79 6.04 -13.32
CA MET A 61 -6.40 5.70 -14.70
C MET A 61 -7.58 5.22 -15.57
N GLN A 62 -8.63 4.64 -14.98
CA GLN A 62 -9.78 4.13 -15.74
C GLN A 62 -10.70 5.25 -16.20
N GLU A 63 -10.91 6.25 -15.34
CA GLU A 63 -11.66 7.47 -15.65
C GLU A 63 -10.81 8.47 -16.46
N GLY A 64 -9.49 8.20 -16.56
CA GLY A 64 -8.56 8.93 -17.39
C GLY A 64 -8.15 10.28 -16.78
N SER A 65 -8.19 10.42 -15.45
CA SER A 65 -7.61 11.56 -14.73
C SER A 65 -6.08 11.46 -14.64
N PHE A 66 -5.53 10.25 -14.68
CA PHE A 66 -4.10 9.98 -14.84
C PHE A 66 -3.85 9.19 -16.13
N ARG A 67 -3.12 9.77 -17.07
CA ARG A 67 -2.81 9.17 -18.38
C ARG A 67 -1.31 9.10 -18.57
N CYS A 68 -0.86 8.07 -19.27
CA CYS A 68 0.54 7.95 -19.66
C CYS A 68 0.64 7.41 -21.08
N ASP A 69 1.43 8.08 -21.89
CA ASP A 69 1.89 7.58 -23.19
C ASP A 69 3.37 7.19 -23.04
N ALA A 70 3.78 6.06 -23.61
CA ALA A 70 5.14 5.55 -23.50
C ALA A 70 5.89 5.71 -24.83
N ASN A 71 7.12 6.21 -24.77
CA ASN A 71 7.98 6.35 -25.94
C ASN A 71 9.10 5.30 -25.86
N VAL A 72 9.16 4.39 -26.83
CA VAL A 72 10.09 3.26 -26.82
C VAL A 72 10.98 3.29 -28.06
N SER A 73 12.28 3.12 -27.84
CA SER A 73 13.28 2.89 -28.88
C SER A 73 14.35 1.93 -28.35
N VAL A 74 14.77 0.94 -29.13
CA VAL A 74 15.91 0.09 -28.79
C VAL A 74 17.18 0.52 -29.53
N ARG A 75 18.35 0.15 -28.99
CA ARG A 75 19.65 0.41 -29.60
C ARG A 75 20.68 -0.65 -29.21
N LYS A 76 21.70 -0.84 -30.05
CA LYS A 76 22.88 -1.62 -29.66
C LYS A 76 23.70 -0.85 -28.60
N PRO A 77 24.39 -1.53 -27.67
CA PRO A 77 25.24 -0.88 -26.68
C PRO A 77 26.22 0.13 -27.32
N GLY A 78 26.30 1.33 -26.74
CA GLY A 78 27.18 2.41 -27.23
C GLY A 78 26.67 3.21 -28.44
N GLN A 79 25.54 2.83 -29.05
CA GLN A 79 24.95 3.58 -30.16
C GLN A 79 24.05 4.73 -29.66
N PRO A 80 23.70 5.71 -30.53
CA PRO A 80 22.62 6.66 -30.28
C PRO A 80 21.26 5.97 -30.07
N LEU A 81 20.27 6.71 -29.54
CA LEU A 81 18.89 6.22 -29.47
C LEU A 81 18.35 5.90 -30.88
N GLY A 82 17.60 4.80 -30.98
CA GLY A 82 16.96 4.38 -32.23
C GLY A 82 15.70 5.16 -32.56
N THR A 83 15.01 4.75 -33.63
CA THR A 83 13.73 5.34 -34.00
C THR A 83 12.68 5.08 -32.92
N ARG A 84 12.02 6.15 -32.48
CA ARG A 84 10.99 6.11 -31.45
C ARG A 84 9.65 5.66 -32.00
N ARG A 85 8.98 4.76 -31.27
CA ARG A 85 7.55 4.47 -31.41
C ARG A 85 6.81 4.88 -30.14
N GLU A 86 5.67 5.55 -30.33
CA GLU A 86 4.86 6.14 -29.27
C GLU A 86 3.65 5.24 -29.02
N ILE A 87 3.58 4.63 -27.84
CA ILE A 87 2.48 3.79 -27.40
C ILE A 87 1.45 4.66 -26.68
N LYS A 88 0.20 4.62 -27.14
CA LYS A 88 -0.93 5.33 -26.54
C LYS A 88 -1.93 4.38 -25.89
N ASN A 89 -2.84 4.96 -25.11
CA ASN A 89 -3.98 4.28 -24.47
C ASN A 89 -3.57 3.25 -23.40
N LEU A 90 -2.62 3.63 -22.53
CA LEU A 90 -2.16 2.79 -21.43
C LEU A 90 -2.98 3.04 -20.15
N ASN A 91 -4.10 2.34 -20.03
CA ASN A 91 -5.08 2.56 -18.94
C ASN A 91 -4.74 1.82 -17.63
N SER A 92 -3.61 1.11 -17.55
CA SER A 92 -3.11 0.52 -16.30
C SER A 92 -1.59 0.37 -16.32
N PHE A 93 -0.97 0.34 -15.13
CA PHE A 93 0.46 0.05 -15.00
C PHE A 93 0.85 -1.34 -15.55
N LYS A 94 -0.06 -2.32 -15.47
CA LYS A 94 0.16 -3.65 -16.05
C LYS A 94 0.22 -3.58 -17.57
N PHE A 95 -0.72 -2.87 -18.20
CA PHE A 95 -0.77 -2.69 -19.64
C PHE A 95 0.41 -1.88 -20.15
N MET A 96 0.85 -0.87 -19.40
CA MET A 96 2.10 -0.15 -19.67
C MET A 96 3.29 -1.10 -19.75
N GLN A 97 3.45 -1.99 -18.75
CA GLN A 97 4.54 -2.95 -18.76
C GLN A 97 4.49 -3.87 -19.99
N GLN A 98 3.32 -4.48 -20.22
CA GLN A 98 3.12 -5.42 -21.33
C GLN A 98 3.36 -4.78 -22.69
N ALA A 99 2.86 -3.55 -22.89
CA ALA A 99 3.02 -2.83 -24.14
C ALA A 99 4.49 -2.46 -24.41
N ILE A 100 5.21 -1.98 -23.38
CA ILE A 100 6.64 -1.66 -23.50
C ILE A 100 7.44 -2.94 -23.79
N ASP A 101 7.16 -4.04 -23.08
CA ASP A 101 7.87 -5.30 -23.27
C ASP A 101 7.61 -5.92 -24.65
N TYR A 102 6.38 -5.78 -25.18
CA TYR A 102 6.05 -6.18 -26.54
C TYR A 102 6.81 -5.34 -27.56
N GLU A 103 6.77 -4.02 -27.41
CA GLU A 103 7.40 -3.09 -28.36
C GLU A 103 8.92 -3.24 -28.38
N ILE A 104 9.56 -3.47 -27.23
CA ILE A 104 10.99 -3.78 -27.16
C ILE A 104 11.33 -5.02 -27.99
N ARG A 105 10.60 -6.13 -27.77
CA ARG A 105 10.83 -7.40 -28.49
C ARG A 105 10.60 -7.23 -29.98
N TRP A 106 9.49 -6.61 -30.36
CA TRP A 106 9.15 -6.34 -31.75
C TRP A 106 10.24 -5.52 -32.44
N GLN A 107 10.74 -4.43 -31.82
CA GLN A 107 11.79 -3.62 -32.43
C GLN A 107 13.11 -4.37 -32.57
N ILE A 108 13.45 -5.25 -31.61
CA ILE A 108 14.65 -6.09 -31.70
C ILE A 108 14.53 -7.05 -32.88
N GLU A 109 13.41 -7.78 -32.99
CA GLU A 109 13.16 -8.73 -34.09
C GLU A 109 13.25 -8.04 -35.46
N GLN A 110 12.60 -6.88 -35.62
CA GLN A 110 12.68 -6.11 -36.87
C GLN A 110 14.12 -5.71 -37.22
N LEU A 111 14.91 -5.25 -36.26
CA LEU A 111 16.30 -4.86 -36.49
C LEU A 111 17.21 -6.07 -36.79
N GLU A 112 16.94 -7.22 -36.16
CA GLU A 112 17.68 -8.47 -36.39
C GLU A 112 17.38 -9.07 -37.76
N ASP A 113 16.13 -8.95 -38.24
CA ASP A 113 15.70 -9.33 -39.58
C ASP A 113 16.18 -8.36 -40.68
N GLY A 114 16.87 -7.28 -40.30
CA GLY A 114 17.43 -6.27 -41.21
C GLY A 114 16.41 -5.24 -41.69
N HIS A 115 15.26 -5.14 -41.03
CA HIS A 115 14.26 -4.10 -41.28
C HIS A 115 14.59 -2.81 -40.52
N ALA A 116 14.13 -1.67 -41.05
CA ALA A 116 14.24 -0.39 -40.40
C ALA A 116 12.99 -0.10 -39.55
N ILE A 117 13.19 0.41 -38.34
CA ILE A 117 12.08 0.88 -37.50
C ILE A 117 11.55 2.20 -38.05
N GLN A 118 10.24 2.23 -38.29
CA GLN A 118 9.53 3.45 -38.70
C GLN A 118 8.93 4.16 -37.48
N GLN A 119 8.97 5.49 -37.50
CA GLN A 119 8.31 6.29 -36.49
C GLN A 119 6.80 6.13 -36.62
N ALA A 120 6.16 5.64 -35.56
CA ALA A 120 4.72 5.39 -35.56
C ALA A 120 4.12 5.66 -34.18
N THR A 121 2.83 5.98 -34.20
CA THR A 121 1.99 5.92 -33.01
C THR A 121 1.24 4.59 -33.04
N VAL A 122 1.36 3.83 -31.96
CA VAL A 122 0.77 2.51 -31.80
C VAL A 122 -0.23 2.50 -30.66
N LEU A 123 -1.26 1.67 -30.78
CA LEU A 123 -2.19 1.37 -29.69
C LEU A 123 -1.91 -0.01 -29.15
N PHE A 124 -1.93 -0.14 -27.83
CA PHE A 124 -1.90 -1.44 -27.17
C PHE A 124 -3.31 -2.05 -27.14
N ASP A 125 -3.43 -3.31 -27.57
CA ASP A 125 -4.63 -4.14 -27.47
C ASP A 125 -4.47 -5.09 -26.27
N PRO A 126 -5.21 -4.90 -25.16
CA PRO A 126 -5.11 -5.75 -23.97
C PRO A 126 -5.54 -7.20 -24.20
N ASP A 127 -6.40 -7.46 -25.19
CA ASP A 127 -6.92 -8.80 -25.46
C ASP A 127 -5.89 -9.67 -26.19
N SER A 128 -5.19 -9.09 -27.17
CA SER A 128 -4.11 -9.79 -27.87
C SER A 128 -2.74 -9.63 -27.21
N GLY A 129 -2.55 -8.58 -26.39
CA GLY A 129 -1.26 -8.22 -25.80
C GLY A 129 -0.28 -7.61 -26.81
N GLU A 130 -0.76 -7.12 -27.95
CA GLU A 130 0.05 -6.62 -29.06
C GLU A 130 -0.14 -5.11 -29.27
N THR A 131 0.85 -4.47 -29.91
CA THR A 131 0.72 -3.08 -30.36
C THR A 131 0.39 -3.00 -31.85
N ARG A 132 -0.67 -2.28 -32.22
CA ARG A 132 -1.05 -2.06 -33.62
C ARG A 132 -0.76 -0.63 -34.04
N ALA A 133 -0.14 -0.46 -35.21
CA ALA A 133 0.10 0.86 -35.78
C ALA A 133 -1.23 1.47 -36.26
N MET A 134 -1.57 2.67 -35.78
CA MET A 134 -2.75 3.39 -36.26
C MET A 134 -2.46 4.19 -37.53
N ARG A 135 -1.29 4.85 -37.56
CA ARG A 135 -0.91 5.80 -38.60
C ARG A 135 0.61 5.84 -38.70
N THR A 136 1.14 5.75 -39.91
CA THR A 136 2.51 6.13 -40.22
C THR A 136 2.60 7.66 -40.15
N LYS A 137 3.49 8.18 -39.28
CA LYS A 137 3.77 9.63 -39.27
C LYS A 137 4.64 9.90 -40.50
N GLU A 138 4.01 10.20 -41.64
CA GLU A 138 4.73 10.66 -42.83
C GLU A 138 5.32 12.07 -42.62
N ASP A 139 4.77 12.87 -41.69
CA ASP A 139 5.30 14.17 -41.26
C ASP A 139 4.97 14.46 -39.78
N SER A 140 5.81 15.25 -39.10
CA SER A 140 5.42 15.89 -37.84
C SER A 140 4.29 16.89 -38.11
N ALA A 141 3.13 16.72 -37.48
CA ALA A 141 2.04 17.66 -37.63
C ALA A 141 2.49 19.06 -37.20
N ASP A 142 2.39 20.04 -38.11
CA ASP A 142 2.64 21.45 -37.77
C ASP A 142 1.47 21.98 -36.94
N TYR A 143 1.66 21.98 -35.62
CA TYR A 143 0.68 22.50 -34.66
C TYR A 143 0.58 24.03 -34.66
N ARG A 144 1.46 24.74 -35.40
CA ARG A 144 1.46 26.20 -35.54
C ARG A 144 1.40 26.92 -34.19
N TYR A 145 2.24 26.52 -33.24
CA TYR A 145 2.30 27.16 -31.92
C TYR A 145 2.59 28.67 -32.04
N PHE A 146 1.76 29.48 -31.40
CA PHE A 146 1.98 30.91 -31.19
C PHE A 146 1.45 31.30 -29.79
N PRO A 147 1.95 32.38 -29.17
CA PRO A 147 1.45 32.84 -27.89
C PRO A 147 -0.04 33.19 -27.96
N ASP A 148 -0.82 32.68 -27.01
CA ASP A 148 -2.26 32.97 -26.93
C ASP A 148 -2.48 34.47 -26.63
N PRO A 149 -3.09 35.25 -27.54
CA PRO A 149 -3.30 36.68 -27.35
C PRO A 149 -4.43 36.99 -26.37
N ASP A 150 -5.30 36.02 -26.07
CA ASP A 150 -6.43 36.19 -25.16
C ASP A 150 -6.01 36.03 -23.69
N LEU A 151 -4.82 35.44 -23.45
CA LEU A 151 -4.27 35.22 -22.12
C LEU A 151 -3.05 36.13 -21.86
N PRO A 152 -3.11 37.04 -20.87
CA PRO A 152 -1.93 37.81 -20.49
C PRO A 152 -0.85 36.89 -19.87
N PRO A 153 0.44 37.25 -19.94
CA PRO A 153 1.49 36.49 -19.31
C PRO A 153 1.26 36.29 -17.80
N LEU A 154 1.40 35.04 -17.33
CA LEU A 154 1.33 34.71 -15.90
C LEU A 154 2.68 35.01 -15.23
N CYS A 155 2.70 35.99 -14.33
CA CYS A 155 3.88 36.34 -13.54
C CYS A 155 3.81 35.68 -12.16
N ILE A 156 4.66 34.69 -11.90
CA ILE A 156 4.75 34.00 -10.60
C ILE A 156 5.85 34.68 -9.77
N SER A 157 5.48 35.34 -8.66
CA SER A 157 6.44 36.02 -7.79
C SER A 157 7.16 35.06 -6.83
N GLU A 158 8.34 35.44 -6.36
CA GLU A 158 9.07 34.69 -5.32
C GLU A 158 8.23 34.53 -4.04
N SER A 159 7.47 35.56 -3.67
CA SER A 159 6.58 35.50 -2.50
C SER A 159 5.47 34.46 -2.67
N TRP A 160 4.93 34.31 -3.89
CA TRP A 160 3.92 33.29 -4.17
C TRP A 160 4.53 31.89 -4.12
N ILE A 161 5.72 31.70 -4.70
CA ILE A 161 6.45 30.43 -4.62
C ILE A 161 6.68 30.02 -3.15
N GLU A 162 7.08 30.95 -2.29
CA GLU A 162 7.33 30.65 -0.89
C GLU A 162 6.04 30.34 -0.12
N GLN A 163 4.95 31.03 -0.45
CA GLN A 163 3.63 30.74 0.13
C GLN A 163 3.15 29.32 -0.23
N GLU A 164 3.29 28.89 -1.49
CA GLU A 164 2.94 27.53 -1.90
C GLU A 164 3.88 26.50 -1.28
N ARG A 165 5.19 26.78 -1.24
CA ARG A 165 6.20 25.91 -0.63
C ARG A 165 5.91 25.64 0.84
N ALA A 166 5.50 26.66 1.60
CA ALA A 166 5.15 26.53 3.01
C ALA A 166 3.87 25.71 3.27
N GLN A 167 3.00 25.59 2.26
CA GLN A 167 1.75 24.81 2.33
C GLN A 167 1.91 23.38 1.82
N MET A 168 3.03 23.05 1.15
CA MET A 168 3.24 21.70 0.64
C MET A 168 3.32 20.68 1.78
N PRO A 169 2.56 19.57 1.69
CA PRO A 169 2.67 18.51 2.68
C PRO A 169 4.02 17.81 2.58
N GLU A 170 4.45 17.19 3.69
CA GLU A 170 5.60 16.28 3.70
C GLU A 170 5.37 15.18 2.64
N LEU A 171 6.32 14.99 1.73
CA LEU A 171 6.17 13.99 0.67
C LEU A 171 6.27 12.57 1.22
N PRO A 172 5.64 11.56 0.56
CA PRO A 172 5.57 10.21 1.12
C PRO A 172 6.94 9.60 1.45
N ARG A 173 7.95 9.84 0.60
CA ARG A 173 9.31 9.37 0.84
C ARG A 173 9.97 10.04 2.05
N GLN A 174 9.82 11.36 2.18
CA GLN A 174 10.35 12.13 3.30
C GLN A 174 9.70 11.67 4.61
N MET A 175 8.38 11.46 4.59
CA MET A 175 7.65 10.89 5.71
C MET A 175 8.15 9.48 6.04
N ALA A 176 8.34 8.59 5.06
CA ALA A 176 8.84 7.25 5.31
C ALA A 176 10.23 7.27 5.98
N GLU A 177 11.15 8.10 5.48
CA GLU A 177 12.48 8.31 6.07
C GLU A 177 12.37 8.83 7.52
N ARG A 178 11.43 9.76 7.78
CA ARG A 178 11.14 10.26 9.13
C ARG A 178 10.59 9.17 10.05
N LEU A 179 9.66 8.34 9.60
CA LEU A 179 9.08 7.25 10.39
C LEU A 179 10.17 6.21 10.76
N VAL A 180 11.09 5.90 9.86
CA VAL A 180 12.25 5.03 10.16
C VAL A 180 13.10 5.67 11.25
N ALA A 181 13.50 6.94 11.06
CA ALA A 181 14.39 7.64 11.98
C ALA A 181 13.79 7.88 13.38
N GLN A 182 12.51 8.27 13.46
CA GLN A 182 11.86 8.65 14.71
C GLN A 182 11.25 7.47 15.46
N HIS A 183 10.78 6.44 14.75
CA HIS A 183 10.05 5.32 15.36
C HIS A 183 10.78 3.98 15.26
N GLY A 184 11.94 3.93 14.60
CA GLY A 184 12.72 2.71 14.44
C GLY A 184 11.96 1.65 13.64
N LEU A 185 11.08 2.07 12.73
CA LEU A 185 10.36 1.16 11.85
C LEU A 185 11.29 0.61 10.76
N PRO A 186 11.10 -0.64 10.32
CA PRO A 186 11.70 -1.13 9.09
C PRO A 186 11.31 -0.25 7.88
N GLU A 187 12.23 -0.09 6.92
CA GLU A 187 11.98 0.70 5.70
C GLU A 187 10.74 0.20 4.93
N TYR A 188 10.54 -1.11 4.88
CA TYR A 188 9.37 -1.73 4.25
C TYR A 188 8.05 -1.28 4.90
N ASP A 189 8.01 -1.26 6.23
CA ASP A 189 6.83 -0.87 7.00
C ASP A 189 6.53 0.61 6.76
N ALA A 190 7.56 1.47 6.85
CA ALA A 190 7.43 2.91 6.61
C ALA A 190 6.96 3.23 5.17
N ALA A 191 7.51 2.53 4.17
CA ALA A 191 7.09 2.68 2.77
C ALA A 191 5.62 2.28 2.55
N THR A 192 5.13 1.29 3.30
CA THR A 192 3.75 0.81 3.19
C THR A 192 2.77 1.72 3.91
N LEU A 193 3.11 2.16 5.12
CA LEU A 193 2.31 3.12 5.90
C LEU A 193 2.14 4.46 5.17
N THR A 194 3.09 4.82 4.32
CA THR A 194 3.07 6.04 3.51
C THR A 194 2.55 5.81 2.09
N GLN A 195 1.78 4.74 1.83
CA GLN A 195 1.16 4.51 0.51
C GLN A 195 0.05 5.52 0.17
N SER A 196 -0.69 6.00 1.18
CA SER A 196 -1.68 7.06 1.02
C SER A 196 -1.66 8.03 2.21
N PRO A 197 -2.10 9.30 2.02
CA PRO A 197 -2.18 10.26 3.12
C PRO A 197 -3.07 9.77 4.26
N ALA A 198 -4.20 9.13 3.94
CA ALA A 198 -5.14 8.63 4.93
C ALA A 198 -4.55 7.48 5.76
N MET A 199 -3.77 6.58 5.14
CA MET A 199 -3.08 5.50 5.86
C MET A 199 -2.01 6.05 6.80
N ALA A 200 -1.23 7.00 6.32
CA ALA A 200 -0.20 7.65 7.12
C ALA A 200 -0.80 8.40 8.31
N ALA A 201 -1.86 9.18 8.10
CA ALA A 201 -2.57 9.89 9.15
C ALA A 201 -3.18 8.95 10.19
N TYR A 202 -3.78 7.82 9.76
CA TYR A 202 -4.31 6.80 10.66
C TYR A 202 -3.21 6.22 11.54
N PHE A 203 -2.08 5.86 10.94
CA PHE A 203 -0.93 5.33 11.66
C PHE A 203 -0.35 6.33 12.67
N GLU A 204 -0.09 7.58 12.26
CA GLU A 204 0.49 8.58 13.15
C GLU A 204 -0.42 8.87 14.35
N GLN A 205 -1.74 8.95 14.14
CA GLN A 205 -2.71 9.09 15.23
C GLN A 205 -2.67 7.90 16.19
N ALA A 206 -2.66 6.67 15.67
CA ALA A 206 -2.61 5.47 16.50
C ALA A 206 -1.27 5.34 17.25
N ALA A 207 -0.15 5.66 16.60
CA ALA A 207 1.19 5.62 17.17
C ALA A 207 1.37 6.67 18.26
N ALA A 208 0.92 7.90 18.03
CA ALA A 208 1.00 8.99 19.00
C ALA A 208 0.11 8.71 20.23
N ALA A 209 -1.13 8.26 20.03
CA ALA A 209 -2.07 7.99 21.12
C ALA A 209 -1.69 6.75 21.95
N SER A 210 -1.08 5.73 21.34
CA SER A 210 -0.64 4.52 22.06
C SER A 210 0.74 4.66 22.70
N GLY A 211 1.59 5.56 22.21
CA GLY A 211 3.01 5.60 22.56
C GLY A 211 3.79 4.35 22.11
N GLN A 212 3.23 3.54 21.21
CA GLN A 212 3.81 2.27 20.75
C GLN A 212 3.86 2.19 19.21
N PRO A 213 4.70 3.00 18.54
CA PRO A 213 4.72 3.08 17.07
C PRO A 213 4.96 1.74 16.36
N LYS A 214 5.87 0.91 16.90
CA LYS A 214 6.16 -0.40 16.32
C LYS A 214 4.97 -1.36 16.41
N LEU A 215 4.26 -1.35 17.54
CA LEU A 215 3.08 -2.19 17.72
C LEU A 215 1.93 -1.67 16.85
N ALA A 216 1.74 -0.35 16.78
CA ALA A 216 0.76 0.27 15.88
C ALA A 216 1.01 -0.09 14.42
N SER A 217 2.26 -0.01 13.94
CA SER A 217 2.65 -0.41 12.59
C SER A 217 2.28 -1.88 12.32
N ASN A 218 2.61 -2.81 13.22
CA ASN A 218 2.25 -4.22 13.08
C ASN A 218 0.74 -4.46 12.98
N TRP A 219 -0.07 -3.72 13.74
CA TRP A 219 -1.52 -3.85 13.71
C TRP A 219 -2.13 -3.27 12.43
N VAL A 220 -1.63 -2.12 11.97
CA VAL A 220 -2.05 -1.47 10.72
C VAL A 220 -1.70 -2.37 9.52
N MET A 221 -0.46 -2.83 9.44
CA MET A 221 0.06 -3.70 8.38
C MET A 221 -0.56 -5.10 8.40
N GLY A 222 -0.92 -5.57 9.59
CA GLY A 222 -1.43 -6.92 9.80
C GLY A 222 -2.95 -7.00 9.74
N GLU A 223 -3.60 -6.73 10.88
CA GLU A 223 -5.02 -7.00 11.05
C GLU A 223 -5.90 -6.03 10.26
N LEU A 224 -5.57 -4.73 10.31
CA LEU A 224 -6.33 -3.69 9.64
C LEU A 224 -6.25 -3.85 8.12
N SER A 225 -5.04 -3.91 7.56
CA SER A 225 -4.83 -4.10 6.11
C SER A 225 -5.49 -5.38 5.60
N ARG A 226 -5.50 -6.47 6.39
CA ARG A 226 -6.20 -7.70 6.01
C ARG A 226 -7.70 -7.48 5.86
N ARG A 227 -8.34 -6.74 6.78
CA ARG A 227 -9.79 -6.47 6.73
C ARG A 227 -10.14 -5.51 5.59
N LEU A 228 -9.35 -4.47 5.39
CA LEU A 228 -9.49 -3.55 4.26
C LEU A 228 -9.46 -4.30 2.92
N ASN A 229 -8.46 -5.17 2.74
CA ASN A 229 -8.32 -5.98 1.53
C ASN A 229 -9.44 -7.04 1.38
N ALA A 230 -9.91 -7.62 2.48
CA ALA A 230 -10.98 -8.63 2.43
C ALA A 230 -12.34 -8.05 2.05
N GLU A 231 -12.58 -6.78 2.40
CA GLU A 231 -13.82 -6.06 2.06
C GLU A 231 -13.68 -5.14 0.84
N ASP A 232 -12.48 -5.06 0.24
CA ASP A 232 -12.13 -4.18 -0.88
C ASP A 232 -12.47 -2.70 -0.60
N ILE A 233 -12.11 -2.22 0.59
CA ILE A 233 -12.36 -0.84 1.04
C ILE A 233 -11.06 -0.12 1.41
N GLY A 234 -11.06 1.20 1.23
CA GLY A 234 -9.98 2.09 1.66
C GLY A 234 -9.95 2.31 3.17
N ILE A 235 -8.82 2.81 3.67
CA ILE A 235 -8.62 3.16 5.09
C ILE A 235 -9.60 4.23 5.58
N GLU A 236 -10.09 5.07 4.66
CA GLU A 236 -11.12 6.08 4.89
C GLU A 236 -12.45 5.46 5.35
N ALA A 237 -12.71 4.20 4.98
CA ALA A 237 -13.88 3.44 5.38
C ALA A 237 -13.59 2.45 6.53
N ALA A 238 -12.43 2.55 7.19
CA ALA A 238 -12.10 1.69 8.31
C ALA A 238 -13.09 1.85 9.47
N ARG A 239 -13.66 0.73 9.91
CA ARG A 239 -14.67 0.71 10.99
C ARG A 239 -14.06 0.87 12.38
N VAL A 240 -12.77 0.57 12.52
CA VAL A 240 -12.02 0.78 13.77
C VAL A 240 -11.19 2.05 13.63
N SER A 241 -11.50 3.06 14.44
CA SER A 241 -10.76 4.32 14.47
C SER A 241 -9.34 4.16 15.01
N ALA A 242 -8.44 5.08 14.63
CA ALA A 242 -7.07 5.11 15.16
C ALA A 242 -7.03 5.22 16.70
N ALA A 243 -7.99 5.92 17.31
CA ALA A 243 -8.13 6.03 18.76
C ALA A 243 -8.52 4.70 19.43
N GLN A 244 -9.46 3.95 18.85
CA GLN A 244 -9.82 2.62 19.34
C GLN A 244 -8.64 1.64 19.19
N LEU A 245 -7.91 1.70 18.08
CA LEU A 245 -6.71 0.90 17.91
C LEU A 245 -5.64 1.26 18.96
N ALA A 246 -5.43 2.55 19.23
CA ALA A 246 -4.49 2.98 20.26
C ALA A 246 -4.87 2.50 21.66
N GLN A 247 -6.16 2.56 22.01
CA GLN A 247 -6.66 2.03 23.29
C GLN A 247 -6.45 0.50 23.36
N LEU A 248 -6.73 -0.23 22.28
CA LEU A 248 -6.48 -1.67 22.21
C LEU A 248 -5.00 -2.00 22.42
N ILE A 249 -4.11 -1.25 21.79
CA ILE A 249 -2.66 -1.38 21.96
C ILE A 249 -2.24 -1.09 23.40
N GLY A 250 -2.81 -0.06 24.02
CA GLY A 250 -2.58 0.25 25.44
C GLY A 250 -2.94 -0.93 26.36
N ARG A 251 -4.06 -1.62 26.10
CA ARG A 251 -4.49 -2.81 26.85
C ARG A 251 -3.62 -4.04 26.63
N ILE A 252 -2.92 -4.11 25.51
CA ILE A 252 -1.90 -5.15 25.29
C ILE A 252 -0.65 -4.79 26.11
N GLN A 253 -0.24 -3.52 26.09
CA GLN A 253 0.97 -3.06 26.75
C GLN A 253 0.89 -3.14 28.28
N ASP A 254 -0.26 -2.79 28.86
CA ASP A 254 -0.48 -2.86 30.32
C ASP A 254 -0.76 -4.30 30.82
N GLY A 255 -0.81 -5.28 29.91
CA GLY A 255 -1.05 -6.68 30.23
C GLY A 255 -2.50 -7.00 30.57
N THR A 256 -3.45 -6.08 30.34
CA THR A 256 -4.89 -6.35 30.56
C THR A 256 -5.37 -7.46 29.65
N ILE A 257 -4.89 -7.52 28.40
CA ILE A 257 -5.24 -8.57 27.43
C ILE A 257 -4.01 -9.10 26.69
N SER A 258 -4.10 -10.35 26.22
CA SER A 258 -3.09 -10.91 25.30
C SER A 258 -3.28 -10.38 23.88
N ASN A 259 -2.25 -10.49 23.04
CA ASN A 259 -2.37 -10.24 21.59
C ASN A 259 -3.48 -11.08 20.92
N ALA A 260 -3.69 -12.32 21.39
CA ALA A 260 -4.74 -13.20 20.86
C ALA A 260 -6.15 -12.69 21.25
N ALA A 261 -6.31 -12.24 22.49
CA ALA A 261 -7.55 -11.62 22.95
C ALA A 261 -7.80 -10.28 22.23
N ALA A 262 -6.76 -9.48 21.99
CA ALA A 262 -6.87 -8.24 21.26
C ALA A 262 -7.41 -8.42 19.83
N ARG A 263 -7.05 -9.52 19.14
CA ARG A 263 -7.61 -9.84 17.82
C ARG A 263 -9.12 -10.09 17.88
N GLN A 264 -9.60 -10.74 18.94
CA GLN A 264 -11.04 -10.95 19.16
C GLN A 264 -11.76 -9.64 19.47
N VAL A 265 -11.14 -8.75 20.24
CA VAL A 265 -11.69 -7.42 20.51
C VAL A 265 -11.77 -6.61 19.21
N PHE A 266 -10.69 -6.59 18.43
CA PHE A 266 -10.63 -5.90 17.15
C PHE A 266 -11.74 -6.38 16.19
N GLU A 267 -11.98 -7.70 16.13
CA GLU A 267 -13.04 -8.28 15.31
C GLU A 267 -14.44 -7.77 15.69
N VAL A 268 -14.75 -7.68 16.99
CA VAL A 268 -16.05 -7.18 17.48
C VAL A 268 -16.22 -5.68 17.20
N LEU A 269 -15.14 -4.90 17.37
CA LEU A 269 -15.15 -3.49 17.01
C LEU A 269 -15.35 -3.31 15.50
N TRP A 270 -14.71 -4.17 14.70
CA TRP A 270 -14.85 -4.15 13.25
C TRP A 270 -16.26 -4.54 12.77
N SER A 271 -16.95 -5.47 13.45
CA SER A 271 -18.34 -5.82 13.10
C SER A 271 -19.37 -4.77 13.56
N GLY A 272 -18.97 -3.79 14.36
CA GLY A 272 -19.87 -2.77 14.91
C GLY A 272 -20.68 -3.24 16.12
N GLU A 273 -20.39 -4.43 16.66
CA GLU A 273 -21.06 -4.98 17.83
C GLU A 273 -20.56 -4.39 19.16
N GLY A 274 -19.41 -3.70 19.14
CA GLY A 274 -18.79 -3.11 20.32
C GLY A 274 -18.62 -1.61 20.23
N GLU A 275 -19.07 -0.86 21.24
CA GLU A 275 -18.87 0.59 21.32
C GLU A 275 -17.43 0.98 21.71
N THR A 276 -16.87 0.32 22.72
CA THR A 276 -15.53 0.64 23.26
C THR A 276 -14.70 -0.62 23.48
N VAL A 277 -13.37 -0.47 23.41
CA VAL A 277 -12.41 -1.56 23.64
C VAL A 277 -12.66 -2.23 24.99
N ASP A 278 -12.80 -1.43 26.05
CA ASP A 278 -12.96 -1.95 27.41
C ASP A 278 -14.30 -2.65 27.61
N ALA A 279 -15.39 -2.14 27.04
CA ALA A 279 -16.69 -2.81 27.11
C ALA A 279 -16.65 -4.20 26.45
N VAL A 280 -15.97 -4.33 25.32
CA VAL A 280 -15.80 -5.62 24.63
C VAL A 280 -14.93 -6.58 25.45
N ILE A 281 -13.86 -6.08 26.07
CA ILE A 281 -12.99 -6.88 26.95
C ILE A 281 -13.79 -7.47 28.11
N GLU A 282 -14.63 -6.65 28.77
CA GLU A 282 -15.49 -7.11 29.87
C GLU A 282 -16.54 -8.12 29.39
N ALA A 283 -17.29 -7.76 28.34
CA ALA A 283 -18.40 -8.57 27.84
C ALA A 283 -17.95 -9.96 27.40
N LYS A 284 -16.75 -10.08 26.82
CA LYS A 284 -16.15 -11.35 26.42
C LYS A 284 -15.27 -12.00 27.50
N GLY A 285 -15.10 -11.35 28.66
CA GLY A 285 -14.31 -11.86 29.78
C GLY A 285 -12.85 -12.12 29.42
N LEU A 286 -12.27 -11.26 28.57
CA LEU A 286 -10.96 -11.45 27.92
C LEU A 286 -9.77 -10.97 28.75
N ARG A 287 -10.00 -10.40 29.93
CA ARG A 287 -8.92 -9.96 30.83
C ARG A 287 -7.98 -11.13 31.17
N GLN A 288 -6.68 -10.85 31.10
CA GLN A 288 -5.67 -11.77 31.59
C GLN A 288 -5.79 -11.93 33.11
N MET A 289 -5.47 -13.13 33.56
CA MET A 289 -5.42 -13.46 34.98
C MET A 289 -4.08 -13.01 35.53
N ASN A 290 -4.09 -11.89 36.27
CA ASN A 290 -2.91 -11.32 36.92
C ASN A 290 -2.74 -11.80 38.38
N ASP A 291 -3.66 -12.61 38.89
CA ASP A 291 -3.57 -13.21 40.23
C ASP A 291 -2.60 -14.39 40.22
N SER A 292 -1.42 -14.15 40.78
CA SER A 292 -0.33 -15.12 40.91
C SER A 292 -0.75 -16.32 41.75
N ALA A 293 -1.59 -16.15 42.78
CA ALA A 293 -2.02 -17.26 43.63
C ALA A 293 -3.01 -18.19 42.91
N ALA A 294 -3.87 -17.64 42.07
CA ALA A 294 -4.74 -18.44 41.21
C ALA A 294 -3.96 -19.20 40.13
N LEU A 295 -2.94 -18.56 39.53
CA LEU A 295 -2.07 -19.20 38.55
C LEU A 295 -1.24 -20.33 39.16
N GLU A 296 -0.71 -20.14 40.37
CA GLU A 296 0.03 -21.17 41.10
C GLU A 296 -0.79 -22.44 41.31
N LYS A 297 -2.05 -22.31 41.73
CA LYS A 297 -2.94 -23.47 41.90
C LYS A 297 -3.17 -24.22 40.60
N ILE A 298 -3.40 -23.51 39.50
CA ILE A 298 -3.59 -24.13 38.19
C ILE A 298 -2.31 -24.85 37.75
N VAL A 299 -1.14 -24.25 37.98
CA VAL A 299 0.15 -24.89 37.66
C VAL A 299 0.35 -26.16 38.48
N ASP A 300 0.08 -26.13 39.78
CA ASP A 300 0.17 -27.31 40.65
C ASP A 300 -0.78 -28.42 40.21
N GLU A 301 -2.02 -28.09 39.85
CA GLU A 301 -3.00 -29.03 39.30
C GLU A 301 -2.54 -29.65 37.98
N VAL A 302 -1.98 -28.83 37.07
CA VAL A 302 -1.47 -29.31 35.77
C VAL A 302 -0.26 -30.23 35.95
N ILE A 303 0.66 -29.90 36.86
CA ILE A 303 1.82 -30.76 37.19
C ILE A 303 1.32 -32.10 37.73
N ALA A 304 0.38 -32.09 38.68
CA ALA A 304 -0.18 -33.31 39.27
C ALA A 304 -0.94 -34.17 38.24
N ALA A 305 -1.65 -33.54 37.31
CA ALA A 305 -2.44 -34.24 36.29
C ALA A 305 -1.60 -34.75 35.09
N ASN A 306 -0.34 -34.32 34.94
CA ASN A 306 0.49 -34.66 33.77
C ASN A 306 1.88 -35.24 34.16
N PRO A 307 1.96 -36.29 35.01
CA PRO A 307 3.23 -36.81 35.52
C PRO A 307 4.18 -37.28 34.40
N GLY A 308 3.67 -37.87 33.33
CA GLY A 308 4.50 -38.33 32.20
C GLY A 308 5.19 -37.20 31.44
N ASN A 309 4.54 -36.03 31.31
CA ASN A 309 5.17 -34.86 30.68
C ASN A 309 6.24 -34.24 31.59
N VAL A 310 6.02 -34.29 32.91
CA VAL A 310 6.99 -33.81 33.91
C VAL A 310 8.26 -34.66 33.89
N GLU A 311 8.14 -35.98 33.85
CA GLU A 311 9.30 -36.89 33.73
C GLU A 311 10.06 -36.68 32.42
N GLN A 312 9.35 -36.54 31.30
CA GLN A 312 9.99 -36.28 30.01
C GLN A 312 10.73 -34.95 29.98
N PHE A 313 10.17 -33.90 30.59
CA PHE A 313 10.84 -32.61 30.70
C PHE A 313 12.11 -32.72 31.57
N LYS A 314 12.02 -33.37 32.74
CA LYS A 314 13.20 -33.63 33.60
C LYS A 314 14.28 -34.47 32.92
N ALA A 315 13.91 -35.30 31.94
CA ALA A 315 14.84 -36.02 31.07
C ALA A 315 15.41 -35.19 29.90
N GLY A 316 15.16 -33.88 29.86
CA GLY A 316 15.73 -32.95 28.88
C GLY A 316 14.92 -32.78 27.58
N LYS A 317 13.65 -33.19 27.53
CA LYS A 317 12.80 -33.01 26.34
C LYS A 317 12.00 -31.71 26.40
N ASP A 318 12.51 -30.65 25.78
CA ASP A 318 11.85 -29.33 25.72
C ASP A 318 10.44 -29.35 25.14
N LYS A 319 10.12 -30.29 24.24
CA LYS A 319 8.75 -30.43 23.70
C LYS A 319 7.72 -30.75 24.79
N ALA A 320 8.11 -31.48 25.85
CA ALA A 320 7.21 -31.80 26.95
C ALA A 320 6.89 -30.56 27.82
N PHE A 321 7.81 -29.60 27.89
CA PHE A 321 7.57 -28.31 28.54
C PHE A 321 6.49 -27.50 27.81
N ASN A 322 6.60 -27.38 26.49
CA ASN A 322 5.61 -26.67 25.68
C ASN A 322 4.21 -27.31 25.80
N ALA A 323 4.14 -28.63 25.93
CA ALA A 323 2.88 -29.33 26.19
C ALA A 323 2.28 -28.96 27.56
N LEU A 324 3.09 -28.87 28.62
CA LEU A 324 2.66 -28.42 29.95
C LEU A 324 2.17 -26.97 29.94
N VAL A 325 2.89 -26.06 29.27
CA VAL A 325 2.43 -24.67 29.06
C VAL A 325 1.08 -24.65 28.35
N GLY A 326 0.90 -25.48 27.32
CA GLY A 326 -0.38 -25.65 26.63
C GLY A 326 -1.53 -26.12 27.56
N GLN A 327 -1.25 -27.03 28.50
CA GLN A 327 -2.23 -27.48 29.49
C GLN A 327 -2.59 -26.39 30.50
N VAL A 328 -1.62 -25.58 30.95
CA VAL A 328 -1.89 -24.41 31.81
C VAL A 328 -2.75 -23.37 31.08
N MET A 329 -2.46 -23.11 29.80
CA MET A 329 -3.29 -22.24 28.97
C MET A 329 -4.71 -22.79 28.81
N LYS A 330 -4.87 -24.11 28.63
CA LYS A 330 -6.19 -24.74 28.56
C LYS A 330 -6.96 -24.65 29.87
N ALA A 331 -6.32 -24.96 31.00
CA ALA A 331 -6.92 -24.93 32.34
C ALA A 331 -7.33 -23.51 32.74
N SER A 332 -6.53 -22.50 32.39
CA SER A 332 -6.86 -21.08 32.58
C SER A 332 -7.82 -20.50 31.53
N ARG A 333 -8.34 -21.33 30.61
CA ARG A 333 -9.20 -20.91 29.48
C ARG A 333 -8.58 -19.78 28.64
N GLY A 334 -7.26 -19.82 28.46
CA GLY A 334 -6.49 -18.83 27.70
C GLY A 334 -6.23 -17.51 28.44
N LYS A 335 -6.61 -17.40 29.73
CA LYS A 335 -6.44 -16.17 30.50
C LYS A 335 -5.07 -16.03 31.15
N ALA A 336 -4.34 -17.13 31.37
CA ALA A 336 -2.99 -17.04 31.90
C ALA A 336 -2.06 -16.30 30.92
N ASN A 337 -1.16 -15.48 31.44
CA ASN A 337 -0.08 -14.94 30.63
C ASN A 337 0.92 -16.08 30.32
N PRO A 338 1.21 -16.39 29.04
CA PRO A 338 2.08 -17.51 28.67
C PRO A 338 3.49 -17.42 29.27
N GLN A 339 4.01 -16.20 29.43
CA GLN A 339 5.35 -15.96 29.95
C GLN A 339 5.39 -16.22 31.45
N GLN A 340 4.44 -15.67 32.21
CA GLN A 340 4.28 -15.95 33.64
C GLN A 340 4.00 -17.45 33.90
N ALA A 341 3.15 -18.09 33.09
CA ALA A 341 2.87 -19.52 33.21
C ALA A 341 4.14 -20.37 32.98
N SER A 342 4.97 -19.97 32.01
CA SER A 342 6.24 -20.65 31.72
C SER A 342 7.26 -20.47 32.84
N GLU A 343 7.40 -19.25 33.36
CA GLU A 343 8.29 -18.93 34.49
C GLU A 343 7.88 -19.71 35.75
N LEU A 344 6.58 -19.76 36.05
CA LEU A 344 6.05 -20.44 37.22
C LEU A 344 6.18 -21.97 37.12
N LEU A 345 5.95 -22.53 35.92
CA LEU A 345 6.20 -23.95 35.64
C LEU A 345 7.68 -24.31 35.85
N ARG A 346 8.60 -23.49 35.33
CA ARG A 346 10.05 -23.68 35.54
C ARG A 346 10.43 -23.65 37.01
N ALA A 347 9.96 -22.64 37.73
CA ALA A 347 10.19 -22.49 39.16
C ALA A 347 9.68 -23.70 39.97
N ARG A 348 8.47 -24.19 39.69
CA ARG A 348 7.87 -25.36 40.38
C ARG A 348 8.55 -26.69 40.01
N LEU A 349 9.11 -26.79 38.80
CA LEU A 349 9.82 -27.99 38.33
C LEU A 349 11.30 -28.03 38.73
N GLY A 350 11.81 -26.95 39.34
CA GLY A 350 13.14 -26.86 39.93
C GLY A 350 14.26 -26.60 38.91
N THR A 351 13.97 -25.86 37.84
CA THR A 351 14.91 -25.56 36.73
C THR A 351 14.87 -24.10 36.34
#